data_AF-A0A453B3Q3-F1
#
_entry.id   AF-A0A453B3Q3-F1
#
_cell.length_a   1.000
_cell.length_b   1.000
_cell.length_c   1.000
_cell.angle_alpha   90.00
_cell.angle_beta   90.00
_cell.angle_gamma   90.00
#
_symmetry.space_group_name_H-M   'P 1'
#
loop_
_entity.id
_entity.type
_entity.pdbx_description
1 polymer ?
#
loop_
_entity_poly.entity_id
_entity_poly.type
_entity_poly.pdbx_seq_one_letter_code
_entity_poly.pdbx_strand_id
1 'polypeptide(L)'
;GFQLYICHKLTIYIKCNLQPWHGKLAQADKEGRLVYIQNLDIRFGASEIVELIREALQLSCTAKPINHPTYDDPNNGKAYVVFNSRNIADEAVMKINSGLVVGGRPLYCSKGLLKVPKPASGALVGHLTISNQKMNPRQREEQKKAVSTSHCSQPNTIEYDLALDWMLVREKQAMKFSILHKRHAGERKSFAAKMEK
;
A
#
# COMPACT_ATOMS: atom_id res chain seq x y z
N GLY A 1 5.44 -6.48 -18.54
CA GLY A 1 6.01 -5.12 -18.40
C GLY A 1 5.42 -4.31 -17.24
N PHE A 2 4.10 -4.16 -17.14
CA PHE A 2 3.46 -3.17 -16.25
C PHE A 2 3.39 -3.55 -14.76
N GLN A 3 3.23 -4.83 -14.40
CA GLN A 3 3.16 -5.28 -12.99
C GLN A 3 4.48 -5.01 -12.23
N LEU A 4 5.62 -5.25 -12.89
CA LEU A 4 6.95 -4.92 -12.35
C LEU A 4 7.19 -3.42 -12.28
N TYR A 5 6.69 -2.64 -13.25
CA TYR A 5 6.81 -1.19 -13.25
C TYR A 5 6.10 -0.53 -12.06
N ILE A 6 4.92 -1.03 -11.69
CA ILE A 6 4.17 -0.51 -10.53
C ILE A 6 4.88 -0.87 -9.23
N CYS A 7 5.36 -2.12 -9.09
CA CYS A 7 6.03 -2.58 -7.88
C CYS A 7 7.42 -1.94 -7.69
N HIS A 8 8.19 -1.75 -8.78
CA HIS A 8 9.45 -1.00 -8.74
C HIS A 8 9.23 0.49 -8.51
N LYS A 9 8.23 1.13 -9.14
CA LYS A 9 7.94 2.53 -8.85
C LYS A 9 7.48 2.73 -7.41
N LEU A 10 6.64 1.87 -6.83
CA LEU A 10 6.30 1.93 -5.40
C LEU A 10 7.56 1.81 -4.53
N THR A 11 8.42 0.82 -4.79
CA THR A 11 9.61 0.56 -3.96
C THR A 11 10.68 1.65 -4.08
N ILE A 12 10.88 2.21 -5.29
CA ILE A 12 11.87 3.27 -5.56
C ILE A 12 11.35 4.63 -5.09
N TYR A 13 10.06 4.95 -5.27
CA TYR A 13 9.49 6.23 -4.80
C TYR A 13 9.29 6.27 -3.28
N ILE A 14 9.00 5.13 -2.63
CA ILE A 14 9.07 5.03 -1.16
C ILE A 14 10.50 5.37 -0.71
N LYS A 15 11.55 4.98 -1.42
CA LYS A 15 12.93 5.36 -1.05
C LYS A 15 13.25 6.85 -1.29
N CYS A 16 12.79 7.46 -2.38
CA CYS A 16 13.24 8.80 -2.80
C CYS A 16 12.67 9.97 -1.99
N ASN A 17 11.43 9.90 -1.48
CA ASN A 17 10.83 10.99 -0.68
C ASN A 17 11.01 10.85 0.85
N LEU A 18 11.83 9.87 1.26
CA LEU A 18 12.03 9.47 2.64
C LEU A 18 13.43 9.77 3.17
N GLN A 19 14.37 10.36 2.41
CA GLN A 19 15.78 10.40 2.84
C GLN A 19 16.05 10.97 4.27
N PRO A 20 15.36 12.03 4.76
CA PRO A 20 15.50 12.47 6.17
C PRO A 20 14.63 11.70 7.17
N TRP A 21 13.52 11.11 6.70
CA TRP A 21 12.53 10.42 7.54
C TRP A 21 12.80 8.92 7.66
N HIS A 22 13.51 8.30 6.72
CA HIS A 22 13.75 6.86 6.67
C HIS A 22 14.51 6.39 7.90
N GLY A 23 15.59 7.11 8.28
CA GLY A 23 16.35 6.82 9.49
C GLY A 23 15.50 6.99 10.75
N LYS A 24 14.71 8.09 10.82
CA LYS A 24 13.83 8.37 11.96
C LYS A 24 12.71 7.33 12.11
N LEU A 25 12.09 6.90 11.00
CA LEU A 25 11.04 5.88 11.01
C LEU A 25 11.60 4.52 11.36
N ALA A 26 12.74 4.11 10.80
CA ALA A 26 13.36 2.82 11.13
C ALA A 26 13.76 2.76 12.61
N GLN A 27 14.28 3.86 13.16
CA GLN A 27 14.61 3.93 14.59
C GLN A 27 13.35 3.92 15.46
N ALA A 28 12.32 4.70 15.11
CA ALA A 28 11.05 4.69 15.83
C ALA A 28 10.34 3.33 15.76
N ASP A 29 10.45 2.62 14.64
CA ASP A 29 9.94 1.25 14.46
C ASP A 29 10.67 0.28 15.40
N LYS A 30 12.00 0.33 15.43
CA LYS A 30 12.83 -0.48 16.35
C LYS A 30 12.52 -0.23 17.82
N GLU A 31 12.26 1.02 18.18
CA GLU A 31 11.89 1.42 19.54
C GLU A 31 10.39 1.18 19.86
N GLY A 32 9.59 0.76 18.88
CA GLY A 32 8.17 0.52 19.05
C GLY A 32 7.35 1.80 19.29
N ARG A 33 7.80 2.93 18.75
CA ARG A 33 7.14 4.24 18.84
C ARG A 33 6.40 4.66 17.57
N LEU A 34 6.54 3.88 16.51
CA LEU A 34 5.93 4.13 15.21
C LEU A 34 4.55 3.48 15.09
N VAL A 35 3.58 4.23 14.58
CA VAL A 35 2.23 3.76 14.26
C VAL A 35 1.89 4.14 12.81
N TYR A 36 1.26 3.22 12.09
CA TYR A 36 0.74 3.41 10.75
C TYR A 36 -0.78 3.52 10.79
N ILE A 37 -1.31 4.68 10.42
CA ILE A 37 -2.76 5.00 10.44
C ILE A 37 -3.31 4.96 9.02
N GLN A 38 -4.53 4.45 8.89
CA GLN A 38 -5.26 4.28 7.63
C GLN A 38 -6.68 4.85 7.72
N ASN A 39 -7.30 5.01 6.55
CA ASN A 39 -8.63 5.57 6.31
C ASN A 39 -8.81 7.04 6.70
N LEU A 40 -7.70 7.79 6.71
CA LEU A 40 -7.73 9.23 6.86
C LEU A 40 -8.36 9.88 5.62
N ASP A 41 -8.77 11.15 5.75
CA ASP A 41 -9.07 11.97 4.58
C ASP A 41 -7.76 12.24 3.82
N ILE A 42 -7.79 12.09 2.50
CA ILE A 42 -6.63 12.30 1.63
C ILE A 42 -6.11 13.74 1.65
N ARG A 43 -6.93 14.68 2.13
CA ARG A 43 -6.57 16.11 2.26
C ARG A 43 -5.80 16.40 3.55
N PHE A 44 -5.72 15.46 4.48
CA PHE A 44 -5.03 15.69 5.75
C PHE A 44 -3.52 15.80 5.53
N GLY A 45 -2.97 16.96 5.87
CA GLY A 45 -1.55 17.19 5.95
C GLY A 45 -0.97 16.74 7.28
N ALA A 46 0.32 16.99 7.49
CA ALA A 46 1.00 16.58 8.71
C ALA A 46 0.43 17.29 9.95
N SER A 47 0.13 18.58 9.83
CA SER A 47 -0.40 19.41 10.92
C SER A 47 -1.78 18.94 11.34
N GLU A 48 -2.67 18.66 10.38
CA GLU A 48 -4.03 18.19 10.64
C GLU A 48 -4.02 16.84 11.37
N ILE A 49 -3.09 15.94 11.03
CA ILE A 49 -2.95 14.65 11.72
C ILE A 49 -2.41 14.82 13.14
N VAL A 50 -1.46 15.73 13.34
CA VAL A 50 -0.94 16.01 14.70
C VAL A 50 -2.04 16.61 15.56
N GLU A 51 -2.78 17.58 15.05
CA GLU A 51 -3.91 18.20 15.76
C GLU A 51 -5.00 17.19 16.05
N LEU A 52 -5.35 16.32 15.09
CA LEU A 52 -6.29 15.23 15.32
C LEU A 52 -5.89 14.34 16.49
N ILE A 53 -4.62 13.94 16.56
CA ILE A 53 -4.12 13.07 17.62
C ILE A 53 -4.08 13.80 18.96
N ARG A 54 -3.72 15.09 18.94
CA ARG A 54 -3.73 15.96 20.12
C ARG A 54 -5.14 16.11 20.68
N GLU A 55 -6.13 16.36 19.83
CA GLU A 55 -7.52 16.61 20.25
C GLU A 55 -8.26 15.32 20.62
N ALA A 56 -8.19 14.29 19.77
CA ALA A 56 -8.96 13.07 19.97
C ALA A 56 -8.33 12.13 21.01
N LEU A 57 -7.00 12.09 21.10
CA LEU A 57 -6.30 11.13 21.95
C LEU A 57 -5.59 11.77 23.15
N GLN A 58 -5.42 13.09 23.15
CA GLN A 58 -4.63 13.86 24.14
C GLN A 58 -3.15 13.46 24.16
N LEU A 59 -2.61 13.07 22.99
CA LEU A 59 -1.24 12.59 22.83
C LEU A 59 -0.44 13.54 21.93
N SER A 60 0.85 13.73 22.21
CA SER A 60 1.75 14.46 21.31
C SER A 60 2.47 13.52 20.36
N CYS A 61 2.62 13.91 19.11
CA CYS A 61 3.31 13.10 18.11
C CYS A 61 3.92 13.97 16.99
N THR A 62 4.67 13.32 16.11
CA THR A 62 5.02 13.87 14.79
C THR A 62 4.41 12.99 13.71
N ALA A 63 3.73 13.60 12.73
CA ALA A 63 3.08 12.88 11.64
C ALA A 63 3.79 13.07 10.29
N LYS A 64 3.72 12.04 9.46
CA LYS A 64 4.17 12.02 8.07
C LYS A 64 3.08 11.40 7.19
N PRO A 65 2.28 12.22 6.50
CA PRO A 65 1.31 11.74 5.51
C PRO A 65 1.98 10.97 4.37
N ILE A 66 1.26 9.99 3.84
CA ILE A 66 1.67 9.18 2.70
C ILE A 66 0.85 9.65 1.49
N ASN A 67 1.46 10.55 0.71
CA ASN A 67 0.77 11.29 -0.36
C ASN A 67 0.68 10.53 -1.70
N HIS A 68 0.84 9.21 -1.74
CA HIS A 68 0.77 8.46 -3.00
C HIS A 68 -0.49 7.57 -3.03
N PRO A 69 -1.21 7.52 -4.17
CA PRO A 69 -2.27 6.55 -4.36
C PRO A 69 -1.65 5.15 -4.29
N THR A 70 -2.03 4.43 -3.25
CA THR A 70 -1.74 3.01 -3.15
C THR A 70 -2.72 2.25 -4.06
N TYR A 71 -2.43 1.00 -4.41
CA TYR A 71 -3.25 0.21 -5.34
C TYR A 71 -4.71 0.00 -4.86
N ASP A 72 -4.96 0.19 -3.57
CA ASP A 72 -6.27 0.17 -2.93
C ASP A 72 -7.04 1.50 -3.10
N ASP A 73 -8.04 1.74 -2.23
CA ASP A 73 -9.00 2.83 -2.37
C ASP A 73 -8.30 4.20 -2.53
N PRO A 74 -8.56 4.95 -3.62
CA PRO A 74 -7.95 6.26 -3.86
C PRO A 74 -8.34 7.31 -2.80
N ASN A 75 -9.35 7.03 -1.98
CA ASN A 75 -9.83 7.89 -0.91
C ASN A 75 -9.34 7.45 0.49
N ASN A 76 -8.41 6.50 0.56
CA ASN A 76 -7.83 5.98 1.80
C ASN A 76 -6.52 6.71 2.14
N GLY A 77 -6.65 7.85 2.82
CA GLY A 77 -5.49 8.59 3.34
C GLY A 77 -4.74 7.76 4.37
N LYS A 78 -3.41 7.83 4.31
CA LYS A 78 -2.50 7.02 5.13
C LYS A 78 -1.40 7.89 5.71
N ALA A 79 -0.92 7.53 6.90
CA ALA A 79 0.16 8.27 7.54
C ALA A 79 0.99 7.41 8.48
N TYR A 80 2.26 7.79 8.64
CA TYR A 80 3.10 7.35 9.72
C TYR A 80 3.09 8.38 10.85
N VAL A 81 2.98 7.91 12.08
CA VAL A 81 2.99 8.74 13.28
C VAL A 81 4.04 8.22 14.24
N VAL A 82 4.94 9.10 14.67
CA VAL A 82 5.98 8.81 15.65
C VAL A 82 5.62 9.44 16.97
N PHE A 83 5.51 8.62 18.01
CA PHE A 83 5.25 9.06 19.38
C PHE A 83 6.53 9.20 20.19
N ASN A 84 6.44 9.88 21.33
CA ASN A 84 7.59 10.11 22.22
C ASN A 84 8.03 8.84 22.94
N SER A 85 7.10 7.92 23.23
CA SER A 85 7.39 6.66 23.94
C SER A 85 6.60 5.49 23.37
N ARG A 86 7.07 4.27 23.67
CA ARG A 86 6.42 3.03 23.26
C ARG A 86 5.02 2.90 23.86
N ASN A 87 4.88 3.27 25.13
CA ASN A 87 3.61 3.17 25.86
C ASN A 87 2.54 4.08 25.23
N ILE A 88 2.93 5.31 24.84
CA ILE A 88 2.04 6.24 24.15
C ILE A 88 1.60 5.68 22.79
N ALA A 89 2.52 5.05 22.05
CA ALA A 89 2.17 4.41 20.78
C ALA A 89 1.18 3.24 20.98
N ASP A 90 1.35 2.42 22.02
CA ASP A 90 0.45 1.32 22.35
C ASP A 90 -0.94 1.84 22.77
N GLU A 91 -0.99 2.91 23.56
CA GLU A 91 -2.23 3.60 23.93
C GLU A 91 -2.96 4.16 22.71
N ALA A 92 -2.24 4.81 21.79
CA ALA A 92 -2.80 5.32 20.55
C ALA A 92 -3.41 4.19 19.70
N VAL A 93 -2.71 3.06 19.59
CA VAL A 93 -3.22 1.89 18.85
C VAL A 93 -4.51 1.36 19.45
N MET A 94 -4.55 1.23 20.77
CA MET A 94 -5.74 0.77 21.49
C MET A 94 -6.93 1.73 21.27
N LYS A 95 -6.73 3.04 21.46
CA LYS A 95 -7.79 4.06 21.32
C LYS A 95 -8.29 4.22 19.89
N ILE A 96 -7.41 4.11 18.90
CA ILE A 96 -7.83 4.21 17.48
C ILE A 96 -8.63 2.97 17.10
N ASN A 97 -8.09 1.78 17.38
CA ASN A 97 -8.72 0.52 16.98
C ASN A 97 -9.98 0.17 17.80
N SER A 98 -10.23 0.83 18.94
CA SER A 98 -11.49 0.71 19.68
C SER A 98 -12.68 1.40 19.00
N GLY A 99 -12.46 2.17 17.92
CA GLY A 99 -13.54 2.74 17.12
C GLY A 99 -13.48 4.26 16.95
N LEU A 100 -12.29 4.85 16.82
CA LEU A 100 -12.19 6.28 16.55
C LEU A 100 -12.73 6.62 15.15
N VAL A 101 -13.73 7.50 15.08
CA VAL A 101 -14.35 7.95 13.83
C VAL A 101 -14.07 9.44 13.61
N VAL A 102 -13.56 9.79 12.43
CA VAL A 102 -13.18 11.15 12.07
C VAL A 102 -13.86 11.51 10.75
N GLY A 103 -14.73 12.52 10.72
CA GLY A 103 -15.45 12.90 9.50
C GLY A 103 -16.24 11.75 8.88
N GLY A 104 -16.84 10.89 9.70
CA GLY A 104 -17.56 9.68 9.27
C GLY A 104 -16.67 8.53 8.79
N ARG A 105 -15.34 8.61 9.00
CA ARG A 105 -14.38 7.57 8.63
C ARG A 105 -13.85 6.87 9.88
N PRO A 106 -14.11 5.57 10.06
CA PRO A 106 -13.48 4.80 11.12
C PRO A 106 -11.99 4.66 10.80
N LEU A 107 -11.15 5.19 11.69
CA LEU A 107 -9.71 5.04 11.58
C LEU A 107 -9.29 3.69 12.13
N TYR A 108 -8.25 3.13 11.54
CA TYR A 108 -7.59 1.93 12.06
C TYR A 108 -6.09 2.06 11.87
N CYS A 109 -5.35 1.40 12.75
CA CYS A 109 -3.91 1.53 12.75
C CYS A 109 -3.20 0.23 13.17
N SER A 110 -1.95 0.14 12.76
CA SER A 110 -1.04 -0.95 13.12
C SER A 110 0.28 -0.39 13.60
N LYS A 111 0.93 -1.09 14.53
CA LYS A 111 2.24 -0.70 15.02
C LYS A 111 3.32 -0.99 13.97
N GLY A 112 4.25 -0.06 13.84
CA GLY A 112 5.45 -0.18 13.03
C GLY A 112 5.27 0.17 11.55
N LEU A 113 6.30 -0.15 10.77
CA LEU A 113 6.30 0.02 9.31
C LEU A 113 5.32 -0.95 8.65
N LEU A 114 4.71 -0.51 7.54
CA LEU A 114 3.98 -1.43 6.67
C LEU A 114 4.94 -2.53 6.23
N LYS A 115 4.67 -3.77 6.66
CA LYS A 115 5.41 -4.96 6.23
C LYS A 115 5.07 -5.25 4.78
N VAL A 116 5.66 -4.49 3.86
CA VAL A 116 5.71 -4.89 2.46
C VAL A 116 6.61 -6.13 2.42
N PRO A 117 6.16 -7.27 1.86
CA PRO A 117 7.04 -8.40 1.62
C PRO A 117 8.26 -7.85 0.88
N LYS A 118 9.42 -7.79 1.54
CA LYS A 118 10.65 -7.47 0.84
C LYS A 118 10.81 -8.58 -0.19
N PRO A 119 10.90 -8.28 -1.49
CA PRO A 119 11.35 -9.31 -2.41
C PRO A 119 12.66 -9.81 -1.83
N ALA A 120 12.80 -11.14 -1.64
CA ALA A 120 14.07 -11.69 -1.20
C ALA A 120 15.16 -11.09 -2.10
N SER A 121 16.32 -10.74 -1.55
CA SER A 121 17.42 -10.22 -2.36
C SER A 121 17.69 -11.25 -3.47
N GLY A 122 17.33 -10.91 -4.73
CA GLY A 122 17.34 -11.85 -5.86
C GLY A 122 16.02 -12.55 -6.22
N ALA A 123 14.85 -12.16 -5.72
CA ALA A 123 13.55 -12.77 -6.08
C ALA A 123 12.94 -12.26 -7.39
N LEU A 124 13.30 -11.04 -7.80
CA LEU A 124 12.89 -10.47 -9.08
C LEU A 124 14.12 -10.41 -9.99
N VAL A 125 14.53 -11.59 -10.45
CA VAL A 125 15.63 -11.77 -11.41
C VAL A 125 15.14 -11.38 -12.81
N GLY A 126 14.79 -10.11 -13.00
CA GLY A 126 14.30 -9.60 -14.28
C GLY A 126 15.38 -9.46 -15.36
N HIS A 127 16.63 -9.82 -15.06
CA HIS A 127 17.78 -9.58 -15.95
C HIS A 127 18.89 -10.65 -15.90
N LEU A 128 18.71 -11.77 -15.20
CA LEU A 128 19.59 -12.92 -15.42
C LEU A 128 18.81 -13.93 -16.26
N THR A 129 19.38 -14.29 -17.40
CA THR A 129 19.25 -15.64 -17.95
C THR A 129 19.22 -16.60 -16.77
N ILE A 130 18.25 -17.51 -16.70
CA ILE A 130 18.22 -18.58 -15.69
C ILE A 130 19.42 -19.49 -15.97
N SER A 131 20.64 -19.02 -15.70
CA SER A 131 21.83 -19.82 -15.71
C SER A 131 21.85 -20.51 -14.37
N ASN A 132 21.23 -21.68 -14.34
CA ASN A 132 21.59 -22.78 -13.46
C ASN A 132 21.24 -22.61 -11.97
N GLN A 133 20.09 -22.02 -11.63
CA GLN A 133 19.40 -22.61 -10.48
C GLN A 133 19.07 -24.05 -10.87
N LYS A 134 19.55 -25.02 -10.10
CA LYS A 134 19.40 -26.46 -10.37
C LYS A 134 17.92 -26.82 -10.45
N MET A 135 17.35 -26.56 -11.61
CA MET A 135 16.00 -26.87 -12.01
C MET A 135 15.86 -28.39 -11.97
N ASN A 136 14.78 -28.85 -11.36
CA ASN A 136 14.48 -30.26 -11.13
C ASN A 136 14.70 -31.03 -12.45
N PRO A 137 15.36 -32.21 -12.47
CA PRO A 137 15.67 -32.92 -13.71
C PRO A 137 14.43 -33.30 -14.55
N ARG A 138 13.23 -33.16 -13.99
CA ARG A 138 11.93 -33.37 -14.66
C ARG A 138 11.42 -32.22 -15.54
N GLN A 139 12.11 -31.08 -15.62
CA GLN A 139 11.69 -30.00 -16.53
C GLN A 139 12.07 -30.31 -17.99
N ARG A 140 11.04 -30.38 -18.86
CA ARG A 140 11.12 -30.66 -20.31
C ARG A 140 12.13 -29.72 -20.99
N GLU A 141 12.97 -30.23 -21.91
CA GLU A 141 14.00 -29.43 -22.61
C GLU A 141 13.45 -28.15 -23.27
N GLU A 142 12.20 -28.17 -23.70
CA GLU A 142 11.47 -27.02 -24.24
C GLU A 142 11.45 -25.82 -23.29
N GLN A 143 11.33 -26.05 -21.98
CA GLN A 143 11.37 -24.99 -20.95
C GLN A 143 12.78 -24.40 -20.77
N LYS A 144 13.82 -25.19 -21.06
CA LYS A 144 15.22 -24.74 -20.98
C LYS A 144 15.63 -23.87 -22.17
N LYS A 145 14.98 -24.05 -23.31
CA LYS A 145 15.22 -23.28 -24.55
C LYS A 145 14.28 -22.08 -24.73
N ALA A 146 13.31 -21.90 -23.83
CA ALA A 146 12.40 -20.76 -23.88
C ALA A 146 13.16 -19.46 -23.62
N VAL A 147 13.51 -18.74 -24.68
CA VAL A 147 14.07 -17.39 -24.59
C VAL A 147 12.92 -16.46 -24.26
N SER A 148 12.78 -16.09 -22.98
CA SER A 148 11.80 -15.10 -22.55
C SER A 148 12.26 -13.71 -22.99
N THR A 149 12.03 -13.37 -24.26
CA THR A 149 12.20 -12.01 -24.75
C THR A 149 10.95 -11.20 -24.40
N SER A 150 11.13 -9.97 -23.91
CA SER A 150 10.00 -9.06 -23.72
C SER A 150 9.48 -8.65 -25.10
N HIS A 151 8.39 -9.26 -25.54
CA HIS A 151 7.78 -8.98 -26.84
C HIS A 151 6.26 -8.76 -26.72
N CYS A 152 5.68 -8.11 -27.72
CA CYS A 152 4.24 -8.04 -27.88
C CYS A 152 3.78 -9.27 -28.67
N SER A 153 2.71 -9.92 -28.19
CA SER A 153 2.11 -11.05 -28.89
C SER A 153 1.57 -10.60 -30.25
N GLN A 154 1.69 -11.47 -31.24
CA GLN A 154 1.18 -11.23 -32.58
C GLN A 154 -0.32 -11.61 -32.63
N PRO A 155 -1.17 -10.90 -33.39
CA PRO A 155 -2.62 -11.13 -33.39
C PRO A 155 -3.09 -12.56 -33.73
N ASN A 156 -2.22 -13.34 -34.39
CA ASN A 156 -2.51 -14.72 -34.80
C ASN A 156 -1.96 -15.77 -33.82
N THR A 157 -1.57 -15.39 -32.60
CA THR A 157 -1.06 -16.32 -31.59
C THR A 157 -2.05 -16.48 -30.44
N ILE A 158 -2.08 -17.67 -29.83
CA ILE A 158 -2.87 -17.92 -28.61
C ILE A 158 -2.49 -16.99 -27.45
N GLU A 159 -1.23 -16.52 -27.41
CA GLU A 159 -0.79 -15.53 -26.43
C GLU A 159 -1.51 -14.20 -26.56
N TYR A 160 -1.85 -13.78 -27.79
CA TYR A 160 -2.62 -12.57 -28.04
C TYR A 160 -4.05 -12.70 -27.54
N ASP A 161 -4.72 -13.81 -27.88
CA ASP A 161 -6.09 -14.08 -27.42
C ASP A 161 -6.16 -14.15 -25.89
N LEU A 162 -5.26 -14.89 -25.26
CA LEU A 162 -5.17 -14.95 -23.79
C LEU A 162 -4.85 -13.58 -23.19
N ALA A 163 -3.98 -12.78 -23.80
CA ALA A 163 -3.69 -11.43 -23.33
C ALA A 163 -4.93 -10.53 -23.39
N LEU A 164 -5.76 -10.64 -24.43
CA LEU A 164 -7.04 -9.93 -24.52
C LEU A 164 -8.02 -10.37 -23.43
N ASP A 165 -8.14 -11.68 -23.17
CA ASP A 165 -8.95 -12.20 -22.07
C ASP A 165 -8.49 -11.66 -20.71
N TRP A 166 -7.17 -11.63 -20.47
CA TRP A 166 -6.60 -11.03 -19.27
C TRP A 166 -6.89 -9.53 -19.16
N MET A 167 -6.82 -8.79 -20.27
CA MET A 167 -7.19 -7.38 -20.31
C MET A 167 -8.67 -7.19 -19.97
N LEU A 168 -9.56 -8.01 -20.53
CA LEU A 168 -10.99 -7.98 -20.22
C LEU A 168 -11.25 -8.26 -18.74
N VAL A 169 -10.57 -9.25 -18.14
CA VAL A 169 -10.67 -9.53 -16.70
C VAL A 169 -10.20 -8.32 -15.88
N ARG A 170 -9.09 -7.68 -16.27
CA ARG A 170 -8.59 -6.46 -15.62
C ARG A 170 -9.59 -5.31 -15.68
N GLU A 171 -10.21 -5.07 -16.83
CA GLU A 171 -11.23 -4.03 -16.99
C GLU A 171 -12.48 -4.33 -16.15
N LYS A 172 -12.93 -5.59 -16.13
CA LYS A 172 -14.03 -6.02 -15.25
C LYS A 172 -13.71 -5.78 -13.77
N GLN A 173 -12.47 -6.03 -13.35
CA GLN A 173 -12.03 -5.72 -11.98
C GLN A 173 -12.04 -4.22 -11.71
N ALA A 174 -11.49 -3.40 -12.61
CA ALA A 174 -11.49 -1.95 -12.48
C ALA A 174 -12.92 -1.38 -12.35
N MET A 175 -13.86 -1.89 -13.14
CA MET A 175 -15.27 -1.51 -13.06
C MET A 175 -15.88 -1.90 -11.71
N LYS A 176 -15.66 -3.12 -11.23
CA LYS A 176 -16.14 -3.57 -9.90
C LYS A 176 -15.62 -2.68 -8.79
N PHE A 177 -14.33 -2.35 -8.78
CA PHE A 177 -13.74 -1.42 -7.82
C PHE A 177 -14.35 -0.02 -7.92
N SER A 178 -14.54 0.51 -9.14
CA SER A 178 -15.19 1.82 -9.33
C SER A 178 -16.60 1.86 -8.73
N ILE A 179 -17.41 0.83 -8.97
CA ILE A 179 -18.76 0.71 -8.41
C ILE A 179 -18.71 0.63 -6.88
N LEU A 180 -17.81 -0.19 -6.34
CA LEU A 180 -17.63 -0.35 -4.89
C LEU A 180 -17.26 0.98 -4.22
N HIS A 181 -16.24 1.68 -4.73
CA HIS A 181 -15.79 2.94 -4.14
C HIS A 181 -16.84 4.05 -4.26
N LYS A 182 -17.59 4.11 -5.36
CA LYS A 182 -18.73 5.04 -5.51
C LYS A 182 -19.80 4.77 -4.45
N ARG A 183 -20.16 3.49 -4.24
CA ARG A 183 -21.13 3.10 -3.22
C ARG A 183 -20.64 3.46 -1.80
N HIS A 184 -19.41 3.08 -1.45
CA HIS A 184 -18.80 3.43 -0.15
C HIS A 184 -18.73 4.94 0.06
N ALA A 185 -18.49 5.74 -0.98
CA ALA A 185 -18.53 7.20 -0.88
C ALA A 185 -19.93 7.73 -0.54
N GLY A 186 -20.99 7.18 -1.15
CA GLY A 186 -22.37 7.52 -0.83
C GLY A 186 -22.76 7.13 0.59
N GLU A 187 -22.43 5.89 0.99
CA GLU A 187 -22.70 5.38 2.34
C GLU A 187 -21.99 6.22 3.42
N ARG A 188 -20.72 6.60 3.20
CA ARG A 188 -19.99 7.51 4.10
C ARG A 188 -20.66 8.87 4.26
N LYS A 189 -21.10 9.49 3.16
CA LYS A 189 -21.83 10.78 3.22
C LYS A 189 -23.12 10.64 4.01
N SER A 190 -23.87 9.56 3.78
CA SER A 190 -25.12 9.28 4.50
C SER A 190 -24.89 9.02 6.00
N PHE A 191 -23.78 8.36 6.35
CA PHE A 191 -23.40 8.10 7.73
C PHE A 191 -22.97 9.38 8.44
N ALA A 192 -22.10 10.20 7.82
CA ALA A 192 -21.68 11.48 8.37
C ALA A 192 -22.87 12.41 8.66
N ALA A 193 -23.83 12.51 7.73
CA ALA A 193 -25.04 13.30 7.90
C ALA A 193 -25.95 12.82 9.06
N LYS A 194 -25.85 11.55 9.46
CA LYS A 194 -26.56 11.03 10.64
C LYS A 194 -25.84 11.35 11.96
N MET A 195 -24.52 11.50 11.91
CA MET A 195 -23.67 11.79 13.08
C MET A 195 -23.58 13.28 13.41
N GLU A 196 -23.92 14.16 12.47
CA GLU A 196 -24.01 15.63 12.68
C GLU A 196 -25.34 16.07 13.32
N LYS A 197 -26.24 15.13 13.63
CA LYS A 197 -27.47 15.35 14.40
C LYS A 197 -27.30 14.86 15.83
#